data_AF-A0A951DQ44-F1
#
_entry.id   AF-A0A951DQ44-F1
#
_cell.length_a   1.000
_cell.length_b   1.000
_cell.length_c   1.000
_cell.angle_alpha   90.00
_cell.angle_beta   90.00
_cell.angle_gamma   90.00
#
_symmetry.space_group_name_H-M   'P 1'
#
loop_
_entity.id
_entity.type
_entity.pdbx_description
1 polymer ?
#
loop_
_entity_poly.entity_id
_entity_poly.type
_entity_poly.pdbx_seq_one_letter_code
_entity_poly.pdbx_strand_id
1 'polypeptide(L)'
;MGDVGVVQSPPHQIFSHRRSRRKTIPIAYAFVAIAFAIAADRIASLLDVVYDPLYSTGGRQEREARVRLPFFLPPGKELASWRNSARQILADTEPMYSQPEIGIYDKVLEVVQAKSRSRFRDIQNKMVLSKFARSCVFLCVGITLYLLVVLGSYILGLACLALADAFFLAYLQFRVQHNTQMYRVFCEAQTAKPARRSKSKRSPAMS
;
A
#
# COMPACT_ATOMS: atom_id res chain seq x y z
N MET A 1 58.26 -26.94 70.83
CA MET A 1 58.22 -27.23 69.38
C MET A 1 56.85 -27.85 69.10
N GLY A 2 55.75 -27.13 68.87
CA GLY A 2 55.61 -25.77 68.37
C GLY A 2 55.59 -25.76 66.84
N ASP A 3 54.53 -26.29 66.22
CA ASP A 3 53.71 -25.42 65.37
C ASP A 3 52.35 -26.04 65.00
N VAL A 4 51.38 -25.14 65.00
CA VAL A 4 49.94 -25.36 64.86
C VAL A 4 49.61 -25.36 63.36
N GLY A 5 48.98 -26.44 62.87
CA GLY A 5 48.39 -26.46 61.54
C GLY A 5 47.24 -25.47 61.48
N VAL A 6 47.50 -24.29 60.90
CA VAL A 6 46.56 -23.19 60.73
C VAL A 6 45.43 -23.61 59.78
N VAL A 7 44.20 -23.54 60.30
CA VAL A 7 42.96 -23.53 59.53
C VAL A 7 42.90 -22.23 58.72
N GLN A 8 42.89 -22.33 57.38
CA GLN A 8 42.59 -21.21 56.49
C GLN A 8 41.25 -21.45 55.79
N SER A 9 40.24 -20.69 56.23
CA SER A 9 38.98 -20.45 55.51
C SER A 9 39.11 -19.24 54.56
N PRO A 10 38.18 -19.05 53.61
CA PRO A 10 38.47 -18.62 52.23
C PRO A 10 38.47 -17.10 52.04
N PRO A 11 39.12 -16.58 50.97
CA PRO A 11 38.73 -15.31 50.40
C PRO A 11 37.63 -15.52 49.35
N HIS A 12 36.44 -15.07 49.69
CA HIS A 12 35.47 -14.53 48.75
C HIS A 12 36.18 -13.71 47.67
N GLN A 13 36.13 -14.12 46.40
CA GLN A 13 36.39 -13.19 45.30
C GLN A 13 35.34 -13.27 44.19
N ILE A 14 34.39 -12.34 44.32
CA ILE A 14 33.87 -11.44 43.28
C ILE A 14 33.24 -12.17 42.09
N PHE A 15 31.92 -12.39 42.23
CA PHE A 15 31.00 -12.28 41.11
C PHE A 15 31.31 -10.99 40.35
N SER A 16 32.03 -11.10 39.24
CA SER A 16 32.12 -10.01 38.29
C SER A 16 30.72 -9.83 37.70
N HIS A 17 30.02 -8.84 38.25
CA HIS A 17 28.89 -8.20 37.59
C HIS A 17 29.38 -7.72 36.23
N ARG A 18 29.32 -8.57 35.20
CA ARG A 18 29.21 -8.15 33.81
C ARG A 18 27.91 -7.37 33.73
N ARG A 19 28.01 -6.07 34.00
CA ARG A 19 26.96 -5.08 33.80
C ARG A 19 26.47 -5.25 32.37
N SER A 20 25.34 -5.93 32.27
CA SER A 20 24.20 -5.59 31.42
C SER A 20 24.44 -4.35 30.55
N ARG A 21 25.17 -4.49 29.45
CA ARG A 21 25.00 -3.61 28.27
C ARG A 21 23.73 -4.05 27.55
N ARG A 22 22.60 -4.01 28.27
CA ARG A 22 21.28 -4.24 27.68
C ARG A 22 20.75 -2.90 27.18
N LYS A 23 20.56 -2.85 25.86
CA LYS A 23 19.31 -2.38 25.23
C LYS A 23 19.03 -0.87 25.15
N THR A 24 20.00 -0.01 24.82
CA THR A 24 19.68 1.34 24.27
C THR A 24 19.71 1.39 22.73
N ILE A 25 20.35 0.40 22.12
CA ILE A 25 20.42 0.14 20.68
C ILE A 25 19.01 0.07 20.02
N PRO A 26 18.00 -0.67 20.51
CA PRO A 26 16.75 -0.87 19.75
C PRO A 26 15.91 0.41 19.58
N ILE A 27 16.01 1.37 20.51
CA ILE A 27 15.23 2.61 20.46
C ILE A 27 15.79 3.55 19.39
N ALA A 28 17.12 3.69 19.31
CA ALA A 28 17.76 4.51 18.27
C ALA A 28 17.48 3.97 16.87
N TYR A 29 17.54 2.65 16.66
CA TYR A 29 17.15 2.05 15.38
C TYR A 29 15.66 2.20 15.09
N ALA A 30 14.79 2.17 16.10
CA ALA A 30 13.37 2.46 15.92
C ALA A 30 13.12 3.91 15.50
N PHE A 31 13.83 4.89 16.07
CA PHE A 31 13.74 6.29 15.64
C PHE A 31 14.27 6.51 14.23
N VAL A 32 15.38 5.88 13.87
CA VAL A 32 15.89 5.92 12.49
C VAL A 32 14.90 5.25 11.53
N ALA A 33 14.30 4.11 11.90
CA ALA A 33 13.29 3.44 11.09
C ALA A 33 12.01 4.29 10.94
N ILE A 34 11.57 4.98 12.00
CA ILE A 34 10.41 5.89 11.95
C ILE A 34 10.74 7.12 11.10
N ALA A 35 11.92 7.74 11.28
CA ALA A 35 12.35 8.88 10.47
C ALA A 35 12.50 8.50 8.99
N PHE A 36 13.03 7.31 8.71
CA PHE A 36 13.12 6.77 7.36
C PHE A 36 11.74 6.41 6.80
N ALA A 37 10.82 5.89 7.61
CA ALA A 37 9.43 5.66 7.21
C ALA A 37 8.69 6.96 6.89
N ILE A 38 8.94 8.03 7.66
CA ILE A 38 8.41 9.38 7.38
C ILE A 38 9.03 9.96 6.10
N ALA A 39 10.35 9.83 5.92
CA ALA A 39 11.03 10.25 4.70
C ALA A 39 10.54 9.45 3.48
N ALA A 40 10.34 8.14 3.63
CA ALA A 40 9.75 7.26 2.65
C ALA A 40 8.30 7.61 2.31
N ASP A 41 7.50 8.04 3.29
CA ASP A 41 6.14 8.54 3.08
C ASP A 41 6.12 9.91 2.38
N ARG A 42 7.20 10.70 2.46
CA ARG A 42 7.37 11.93 1.67
C ARG A 42 7.90 11.65 0.26
N ILE A 43 8.77 10.64 0.13
CA ILE A 43 9.32 10.14 -1.14
C ILE A 43 8.32 9.21 -1.85
N ALA A 44 7.22 8.88 -1.18
CA ALA A 44 6.05 8.21 -1.71
C ALA A 44 5.77 8.56 -3.17
N SER A 45 5.74 9.85 -3.49
CA SER A 45 5.52 10.37 -4.85
C SER A 45 6.35 9.66 -5.94
N LEU A 46 7.54 9.13 -5.63
CA LEU A 46 8.34 8.33 -6.58
C LEU A 46 7.67 7.01 -7.00
N LEU A 47 7.00 6.29 -6.11
CA LEU A 47 6.25 5.09 -6.52
C LEU A 47 4.92 5.44 -7.18
N ASP A 48 4.39 6.64 -6.95
CA ASP A 48 3.25 7.19 -7.69
C ASP A 48 3.65 7.52 -9.14
N VAL A 49 4.86 8.06 -9.34
CA VAL A 49 5.47 8.28 -10.67
C VAL A 49 5.61 6.98 -11.48
N VAL A 50 5.70 5.82 -10.82
CA VAL A 50 5.69 4.52 -11.51
C VAL A 50 4.27 3.99 -11.69
N TYR A 51 3.40 4.14 -10.68
CA TYR A 51 2.03 3.64 -10.73
C TYR A 51 1.18 4.37 -11.78
N ASP A 52 1.27 5.69 -11.85
CA ASP A 52 0.39 6.51 -12.68
C ASP A 52 0.60 6.25 -14.18
N PRO A 53 1.82 6.27 -14.75
CA PRO A 53 2.02 5.92 -16.16
C PRO A 53 1.60 4.49 -16.51
N LEU A 54 1.61 3.58 -15.53
CA LEU A 54 1.20 2.19 -15.74
C LEU A 54 -0.32 2.04 -15.72
N TYR A 55 -0.99 2.58 -14.70
CA TYR A 55 -2.39 2.23 -14.37
C TYR A 55 -3.39 3.39 -14.44
N SER A 56 -2.96 4.64 -14.69
CA SER A 56 -3.87 5.80 -14.86
C SER A 56 -4.65 5.76 -16.19
N THR A 57 -5.50 6.76 -16.42
CA THR A 57 -6.25 6.91 -17.69
C THR A 57 -5.27 7.17 -18.82
N GLY A 58 -5.30 6.31 -19.84
CA GLY A 58 -4.34 6.33 -20.94
C GLY A 58 -2.96 5.79 -20.57
N GLY A 59 -2.80 5.13 -19.41
CA GLY A 59 -1.57 4.47 -19.01
C GLY A 59 -1.25 3.22 -19.84
N ARG A 60 -0.02 2.70 -19.70
CA ARG A 60 0.46 1.51 -20.44
C ARG A 60 -0.48 0.33 -20.31
N GLN A 61 -0.96 -0.01 -19.12
CA GLN A 61 -1.85 -1.16 -18.90
C GLN A 61 -3.23 -1.01 -19.58
N GLU A 62 -3.69 0.23 -19.80
CA GLU A 62 -4.94 0.48 -20.54
C GLU A 62 -4.71 0.37 -22.05
N ARG A 63 -3.59 0.89 -22.57
CA ARG A 63 -3.23 0.83 -24.01
C ARG A 63 -2.76 -0.55 -24.46
N GLU A 64 -2.00 -1.22 -23.61
CA GLU A 64 -1.33 -2.50 -23.87
C GLU A 64 -2.20 -3.69 -23.44
N ALA A 65 -3.52 -3.57 -23.42
CA ALA A 65 -4.45 -4.69 -23.19
C ALA A 65 -4.24 -5.90 -24.15
N ARG A 66 -3.37 -5.78 -25.16
CA ARG A 66 -2.93 -6.85 -26.07
C ARG A 66 -1.48 -7.33 -25.87
N VAL A 67 -0.64 -6.62 -25.12
CA VAL A 67 0.76 -6.98 -24.90
C VAL A 67 0.92 -7.59 -23.51
N ARG A 68 1.52 -8.78 -23.43
CA ARG A 68 1.85 -9.42 -22.15
C ARG A 68 2.85 -8.52 -21.42
N LEU A 69 2.39 -7.82 -20.39
CA LEU A 69 3.28 -7.25 -19.39
C LEU A 69 4.08 -8.38 -18.72
N PRO A 70 5.26 -8.09 -18.14
CA PRO A 70 6.04 -9.10 -17.44
C PRO A 70 5.15 -9.85 -16.44
N PHE A 71 5.31 -11.18 -16.39
CA PHE A 71 4.43 -12.13 -15.70
C PHE A 71 4.04 -11.75 -14.26
N PHE A 72 4.82 -10.89 -13.61
CA PHE A 72 4.66 -10.49 -12.22
C PHE A 72 3.79 -9.24 -12.00
N LEU A 73 3.48 -8.46 -13.04
CA LEU A 73 2.66 -7.25 -12.88
C LEU A 73 1.15 -7.59 -12.86
N PRO A 74 0.37 -7.04 -11.92
CA PRO A 74 -1.05 -7.32 -11.84
C PRO A 74 -1.79 -6.78 -13.08
N PRO A 75 -2.76 -7.53 -13.62
CA PRO A 75 -3.49 -7.14 -14.83
C PRO A 75 -4.36 -5.91 -14.58
N GLY A 76 -4.19 -4.86 -15.39
CA GLY A 76 -4.93 -3.60 -15.27
C GLY A 76 -6.26 -3.53 -16.02
N LYS A 77 -6.65 -4.57 -16.77
CA LYS A 77 -7.85 -4.55 -17.64
C LYS A 77 -9.15 -4.33 -16.87
N GLU A 78 -9.32 -5.03 -15.75
CA GLU A 78 -10.51 -4.87 -14.92
C GLU A 78 -10.59 -3.46 -14.33
N LEU A 79 -9.46 -2.92 -13.89
CA LEU A 79 -9.37 -1.56 -13.37
C LEU A 79 -9.83 -0.54 -14.41
N ALA A 80 -9.34 -0.65 -15.65
CA ALA A 80 -9.72 0.26 -16.74
C ALA A 80 -11.22 0.13 -17.08
N SER A 81 -11.74 -1.09 -17.16
CA SER A 81 -13.16 -1.35 -17.44
C SER A 81 -14.09 -0.71 -16.39
N TRP A 82 -13.82 -0.96 -15.10
CA TRP A 82 -14.61 -0.40 -14.02
C TRP A 82 -14.45 1.12 -13.89
N ARG A 83 -13.25 1.65 -14.13
CA ARG A 83 -13.00 3.10 -14.15
C ARG A 83 -13.80 3.77 -15.26
N ASN A 84 -13.80 3.22 -16.47
CA ASN A 84 -14.52 3.80 -17.62
C ASN A 84 -16.04 3.74 -17.40
N SER A 85 -16.54 2.64 -16.83
CA SER A 85 -17.94 2.53 -16.40
C SER A 85 -18.29 3.58 -15.32
N ALA A 86 -17.45 3.74 -14.31
CA ALA A 86 -17.65 4.73 -13.25
C ALA A 86 -17.63 6.17 -13.80
N ARG A 87 -16.72 6.45 -14.75
CA ARG A 87 -16.64 7.73 -15.44
C ARG A 87 -17.92 8.05 -16.19
N GLN A 88 -18.43 7.08 -16.96
CA GLN A 88 -19.66 7.28 -17.73
C GLN A 88 -20.84 7.61 -16.82
N ILE A 89 -21.01 6.85 -15.73
CA ILE A 89 -22.06 7.11 -14.72
C ILE A 89 -21.89 8.51 -14.09
N LEU A 90 -20.66 8.94 -13.81
CA LEU A 90 -20.42 10.28 -13.28
C LEU A 90 -20.70 11.37 -14.32
N ALA A 91 -20.31 11.16 -15.58
CA ALA A 91 -20.53 12.09 -16.66
C ALA A 91 -22.02 12.34 -16.94
N ASP A 92 -22.88 11.34 -16.73
CA ASP A 92 -24.33 11.48 -16.83
C ASP A 92 -24.90 12.46 -15.78
N THR A 93 -24.25 12.56 -14.62
CA THR A 93 -24.66 13.46 -13.53
C THR A 93 -23.91 14.80 -13.52
N GLU A 94 -22.63 14.77 -13.89
CA GLU A 94 -21.68 15.87 -13.80
C GLU A 94 -20.80 15.84 -15.08
N PRO A 95 -21.20 16.55 -16.15
CA PRO A 95 -20.59 16.43 -17.48
C PRO A 95 -19.08 16.70 -17.54
N MET A 96 -18.53 17.41 -16.56
CA MET A 96 -17.08 17.66 -16.46
C MET A 96 -16.28 16.35 -16.41
N TYR A 97 -16.79 15.30 -15.77
CA TYR A 97 -16.09 14.01 -15.67
C TYR A 97 -16.04 13.22 -16.98
N SER A 98 -16.69 13.69 -18.06
CA SER A 98 -16.52 13.11 -19.40
C SER A 98 -15.10 13.27 -19.93
N GLN A 99 -14.36 14.27 -19.44
CA GLN A 99 -12.98 14.53 -19.86
C GLN A 99 -12.02 13.49 -19.24
N PRO A 100 -11.14 12.86 -20.05
CA PRO A 100 -10.24 11.82 -19.56
C PRO A 100 -9.17 12.33 -18.60
N GLU A 101 -8.84 13.63 -18.70
CA GLU A 101 -7.84 14.32 -17.86
C GLU A 101 -8.34 14.54 -16.43
N ILE A 102 -9.66 14.58 -16.23
CA ILE A 102 -10.24 14.79 -14.92
C ILE A 102 -10.25 13.46 -14.15
N GLY A 103 -9.55 13.46 -13.02
CA GLY A 103 -9.52 12.37 -12.07
C GLY A 103 -10.88 12.16 -11.43
N ILE A 104 -11.38 10.92 -11.46
CA ILE A 104 -12.70 10.55 -10.90
C ILE A 104 -12.59 9.85 -9.54
N TYR A 105 -11.38 9.47 -9.12
CA TYR A 105 -11.16 8.61 -7.96
C TYR A 105 -11.68 9.23 -6.66
N ASP A 106 -11.33 10.50 -6.39
CA ASP A 106 -11.74 11.18 -5.15
C ASP A 106 -13.26 11.31 -5.05
N LYS A 107 -13.93 11.58 -6.18
CA LYS A 107 -15.38 11.65 -6.22
C LYS A 107 -16.03 10.29 -5.97
N VAL A 108 -15.48 9.24 -6.58
CA VAL A 108 -15.92 7.86 -6.35
C VAL A 108 -15.72 7.48 -4.87
N LEU A 109 -14.59 7.86 -4.28
CA LEU A 109 -14.26 7.62 -2.87
C LEU A 109 -15.32 8.26 -1.95
N GLU A 110 -15.62 9.53 -2.16
CA GLU A 110 -16.63 10.29 -1.41
C GLU A 110 -18.00 9.58 -1.46
N VAL A 111 -18.46 9.20 -2.65
CA VAL A 111 -19.78 8.57 -2.84
C VAL A 111 -19.86 7.19 -2.19
N VAL A 112 -18.80 6.37 -2.33
CA VAL A 112 -18.77 5.02 -1.73
C VAL A 112 -18.73 5.10 -0.20
N GLN A 113 -17.93 6.03 0.35
CA GLN A 113 -17.85 6.26 1.79
C GLN A 113 -19.21 6.67 2.38
N ALA A 114 -19.95 7.52 1.67
CA ALA A 114 -21.28 7.97 2.10
C ALA A 114 -22.34 6.84 2.03
N LYS A 115 -22.28 5.97 1.01
CA LYS A 115 -23.32 4.95 0.77
C LYS A 115 -23.13 3.64 1.54
N SER A 116 -21.90 3.21 1.82
CA SER A 116 -21.68 1.88 2.43
C SER A 116 -20.45 1.85 3.35
N ARG A 117 -20.64 2.22 4.62
CA ARG A 117 -19.54 2.26 5.62
C ARG A 117 -18.86 0.92 5.85
N SER A 118 -19.59 -0.20 5.84
CA SER A 118 -19.02 -1.54 6.05
C SER A 118 -18.14 -1.97 4.88
N ARG A 119 -18.67 -1.92 3.65
CA ARG A 119 -17.90 -2.26 2.44
C ARG A 119 -16.71 -1.32 2.24
N PHE A 120 -16.87 -0.03 2.55
CA PHE A 120 -15.77 0.94 2.51
C PHE A 120 -14.62 0.55 3.44
N ARG A 121 -14.91 0.06 4.66
CA ARG A 121 -13.89 -0.38 5.61
C ARG A 121 -13.07 -1.56 5.05
N ASP A 122 -13.73 -2.53 4.43
CA ASP A 122 -13.04 -3.68 3.83
C ASP A 122 -12.13 -3.26 2.67
N ILE A 123 -12.58 -2.30 1.86
CA ILE A 123 -11.78 -1.75 0.76
C ILE A 123 -10.60 -0.92 1.29
N GLN A 124 -10.80 -0.17 2.38
CA GLN A 124 -9.75 0.59 3.07
C GLN A 124 -8.63 -0.30 3.60
N ASN A 125 -8.93 -1.50 4.11
CA ASN A 125 -7.91 -2.44 4.57
C ASN A 125 -6.86 -2.74 3.48
N LYS A 126 -7.27 -2.80 2.21
CA LYS A 126 -6.35 -2.99 1.07
C LYS A 126 -5.44 -1.78 0.84
N MET A 127 -5.95 -0.57 1.06
CA MET A 127 -5.14 0.64 1.01
C MET A 127 -4.11 0.67 2.14
N VAL A 128 -4.48 0.22 3.34
CA VAL A 128 -3.57 0.06 4.48
C VAL A 128 -2.46 -0.95 4.15
N LEU A 129 -2.81 -2.12 3.60
CA LEU A 129 -1.85 -3.13 3.15
C LEU A 129 -0.91 -2.60 2.06
N SER A 130 -1.43 -1.83 1.10
CA SER A 130 -0.62 -1.18 0.07
C SER A 130 0.38 -0.17 0.67
N LYS A 131 -0.05 0.66 1.63
CA LYS A 131 0.83 1.59 2.36
C LYS A 131 1.89 0.87 3.18
N PHE A 132 1.52 -0.24 3.81
CA PHE A 132 2.45 -1.08 4.55
C PHE A 132 3.52 -1.67 3.62
N ALA A 133 3.10 -2.31 2.51
CA ALA A 133 4.01 -2.86 1.51
C ALA A 133 4.96 -1.79 0.95
N ARG A 134 4.44 -0.60 0.61
CA ARG A 134 5.26 0.56 0.21
C ARG A 134 6.32 0.91 1.24
N SER A 135 5.94 0.98 2.51
CA SER A 135 6.87 1.31 3.60
C SER A 135 7.98 0.26 3.71
N CYS A 136 7.65 -1.03 3.53
CA CYS A 136 8.62 -2.11 3.50
C CYS A 136 9.59 -2.02 2.31
N VAL A 137 9.13 -1.60 1.11
CA VAL A 137 10.03 -1.37 -0.04
C VAL A 137 11.14 -0.39 0.35
N PHE A 138 10.77 0.77 0.88
CA PHE A 138 11.75 1.79 1.25
C PHE A 138 12.68 1.31 2.36
N LEU A 139 12.15 0.62 3.37
CA LEU A 139 12.96 0.03 4.43
C LEU A 139 14.00 -0.95 3.86
N CYS A 140 13.59 -1.85 2.95
CA CYS A 140 14.48 -2.79 2.30
C CYS A 140 15.55 -2.07 1.46
N VAL A 141 15.18 -1.05 0.68
CA VAL A 141 16.16 -0.25 -0.09
C VAL A 141 17.18 0.43 0.82
N GLY A 142 16.74 1.03 1.94
CA GLY A 142 17.63 1.64 2.93
C GLY A 142 18.59 0.62 3.56
N ILE A 143 18.08 -0.55 3.94
CA ILE A 143 18.88 -1.65 4.49
C ILE A 143 19.88 -2.16 3.43
N THR A 144 19.46 -2.34 2.18
CA THR A 144 20.34 -2.75 1.07
C THR A 144 21.49 -1.76 0.91
N LEU A 145 21.22 -0.45 0.87
CA LEU A 145 22.27 0.56 0.75
C LEU A 145 23.26 0.48 1.92
N TYR A 146 22.77 0.32 3.15
CA TYR A 146 23.62 0.15 4.32
C TYR A 146 24.50 -1.12 4.22
N LEU A 147 23.90 -2.27 3.86
CA LEU A 147 24.61 -3.54 3.73
C LEU A 147 25.69 -3.50 2.64
N LEU A 148 25.38 -2.87 1.50
CA LEU A 148 26.29 -2.78 0.35
C LEU A 148 27.41 -1.76 0.59
N VAL A 149 27.07 -0.55 1.04
CA VAL A 149 28.01 0.58 1.11
C VAL A 149 28.82 0.56 2.41
N VAL A 150 28.20 0.22 3.54
CA VAL A 150 28.86 0.30 4.87
C VAL A 150 29.51 -1.04 5.25
N LEU A 151 28.80 -2.16 5.02
CA LEU A 151 29.25 -3.47 5.48
C LEU A 151 29.85 -4.35 4.37
N GLY A 152 29.84 -3.91 3.11
CA GLY A 152 30.36 -4.68 1.97
C GLY A 152 29.70 -6.06 1.78
N SER A 153 28.51 -6.27 2.35
CA SER A 153 27.83 -7.55 2.41
C SER A 153 26.90 -7.75 1.22
N TYR A 154 27.49 -8.05 0.06
CA TYR A 154 26.79 -8.13 -1.23
C TYR A 154 25.65 -9.15 -1.25
N ILE A 155 25.84 -10.35 -0.67
CA ILE A 155 24.83 -11.42 -0.66
C ILE A 155 23.58 -10.98 0.11
N LEU A 156 23.77 -10.42 1.32
CA LEU A 156 22.66 -9.93 2.14
C LEU A 156 21.99 -8.70 1.52
N GLY A 157 22.76 -7.82 0.88
CA GLY A 157 22.23 -6.68 0.14
C GLY A 157 21.34 -7.08 -1.03
N LEU A 158 21.77 -8.08 -1.83
CA LEU A 158 20.98 -8.65 -2.93
C LEU A 158 19.72 -9.36 -2.44
N ALA A 159 19.80 -10.13 -1.34
CA ALA A 159 18.63 -10.75 -0.74
C ALA A 159 17.60 -9.70 -0.26
N CYS A 160 18.08 -8.60 0.33
CA CYS A 160 17.22 -7.50 0.75
C CYS A 160 16.61 -6.74 -0.45
N LEU A 161 17.34 -6.63 -1.56
CA LEU A 161 16.83 -6.05 -2.80
C LEU A 161 15.72 -6.91 -3.43
N ALA A 162 15.88 -8.24 -3.42
CA ALA A 162 14.84 -9.17 -3.87
C ALA A 162 13.56 -9.06 -3.01
N LEU A 163 13.71 -8.85 -1.69
CA LEU A 163 12.58 -8.56 -0.81
C LEU A 163 11.91 -7.22 -1.13
N ALA A 164 12.69 -6.18 -1.45
CA ALA A 164 12.15 -4.89 -1.87
C ALA A 164 11.29 -5.03 -3.13
N ASP A 165 11.74 -5.82 -4.11
CA ASP A 165 10.98 -6.10 -5.33
C ASP A 165 9.68 -6.86 -5.03
N ALA A 166 9.71 -7.87 -4.16
CA ALA A 166 8.51 -8.59 -3.73
C ALA A 166 7.49 -7.67 -3.04
N PHE A 167 7.95 -6.78 -2.15
CA PHE A 167 7.08 -5.77 -1.53
C PHE A 167 6.55 -4.75 -2.53
N PHE A 168 7.33 -4.40 -3.56
CA PHE A 168 6.90 -3.49 -4.61
C PHE A 168 5.77 -4.09 -5.45
N LEU A 169 5.89 -5.37 -5.83
CA LEU A 169 4.83 -6.10 -6.50
C LEU A 169 3.56 -6.19 -5.65
N ALA A 170 3.71 -6.51 -4.36
CA ALA A 170 2.58 -6.53 -3.43
C ALA A 170 1.90 -5.16 -3.32
N TYR A 171 2.68 -4.08 -3.24
CA TYR A 171 2.17 -2.70 -3.23
C TYR A 171 1.31 -2.42 -4.47
N LEU A 172 1.81 -2.72 -5.68
CA LEU A 172 1.06 -2.53 -6.93
C LEU A 172 -0.22 -3.36 -6.95
N GLN A 173 -0.15 -4.63 -6.53
CA GLN A 173 -1.29 -5.54 -6.50
C GLN A 173 -2.39 -5.04 -5.58
N PHE A 174 -2.05 -4.68 -4.33
CA PHE A 174 -3.05 -4.16 -3.39
C PHE A 174 -3.64 -2.83 -3.85
N ARG A 175 -2.85 -1.96 -4.49
CA ARG A 175 -3.33 -0.68 -5.02
C ARG A 175 -4.30 -0.85 -6.19
N VAL A 176 -3.98 -1.73 -7.14
CA VAL A 176 -4.89 -2.09 -8.25
C VAL A 176 -6.17 -2.69 -7.69
N GLN A 177 -6.08 -3.65 -6.76
CA GLN A 177 -7.26 -4.27 -6.14
C GLN A 177 -8.14 -3.25 -5.40
N HIS A 178 -7.53 -2.32 -4.67
CA HIS A 178 -8.25 -1.26 -3.98
C HIS A 178 -9.03 -0.39 -4.98
N ASN A 179 -8.35 0.13 -6.01
CA ASN A 179 -8.99 0.98 -7.01
C ASN A 179 -10.09 0.26 -7.78
N THR A 180 -9.85 -0.99 -8.21
CA THR A 180 -10.86 -1.80 -8.90
C THR A 180 -12.11 -2.00 -8.04
N GLN A 181 -11.94 -2.32 -6.75
CA GLN A 181 -13.08 -2.50 -5.86
C GLN A 181 -13.83 -1.20 -5.57
N MET A 182 -13.12 -0.08 -5.45
CA MET A 182 -13.75 1.24 -5.31
C MET A 182 -14.67 1.55 -6.49
N TYR A 183 -14.18 1.39 -7.73
CA TYR A 183 -14.97 1.65 -8.92
C TYR A 183 -16.13 0.66 -9.09
N ARG A 184 -15.89 -0.63 -8.80
CA ARG A 184 -16.93 -1.66 -8.87
C ARG A 184 -18.08 -1.37 -7.92
N VAL A 185 -17.79 -1.12 -6.63
CA VAL A 185 -18.83 -0.83 -5.63
C VAL A 185 -19.59 0.45 -5.99
N PHE A 186 -18.90 1.45 -6.52
CA PHE A 186 -19.56 2.65 -7.02
C PHE A 186 -20.55 2.35 -8.15
N CYS A 187 -20.13 1.59 -9.17
CA CYS A 187 -20.99 1.23 -10.30
C CYS A 187 -22.21 0.44 -9.83
N GLU A 188 -21.99 -0.62 -9.02
CA GLU A 188 -23.06 -1.45 -8.45
C GLU A 188 -24.05 -0.61 -7.61
N ALA A 189 -23.56 0.36 -6.84
CA ALA A 189 -24.41 1.22 -6.00
C ALA A 189 -25.19 2.29 -6.79
N GLN A 190 -24.86 2.53 -8.06
CA GLN A 190 -25.60 3.46 -8.93
C GLN A 190 -26.57 2.70 -9.84
N THR A 191 -26.21 1.52 -10.33
CA THR A 191 -27.11 0.67 -11.12
C THR A 191 -28.22 0.04 -10.26
N ALA A 192 -27.98 -0.19 -8.97
CA ALA A 192 -28.99 -0.68 -8.04
C ALA A 192 -30.04 0.36 -7.62
N LYS A 193 -29.91 1.64 -8.00
CA LYS A 193 -31.01 2.60 -7.82
C LYS A 193 -32.12 2.23 -8.82
N PRO A 194 -33.31 1.79 -8.37
CA PRO A 194 -34.39 1.48 -9.29
C PRO A 194 -34.76 2.75 -10.05
N ALA A 195 -35.09 2.59 -11.34
CA ALA A 195 -35.69 3.60 -12.20
C ALA A 195 -37.03 4.11 -11.62
N ARG A 196 -36.96 4.90 -10.54
CA ARG A 196 -38.10 5.48 -9.85
C ARG A 196 -38.38 6.85 -10.47
N ARG A 197 -38.86 6.85 -11.72
CA ARG A 197 -39.71 7.91 -12.33
C ARG A 197 -39.85 7.68 -13.85
N SER A 198 -40.61 6.67 -14.24
CA SER A 198 -41.34 6.69 -15.52
C SER A 198 -42.74 6.11 -15.35
N LYS A 199 -43.46 6.60 -14.34
CA LYS A 199 -44.92 6.47 -14.26
C LYS A 199 -45.50 7.85 -14.04
N SER A 200 -45.88 8.52 -15.12
CA SER A 200 -47.13 9.26 -15.24
C SER A 200 -47.15 10.04 -16.56
N LYS A 201 -47.78 9.43 -17.57
CA LYS A 201 -48.68 10.08 -18.53
C LYS A 201 -49.36 8.98 -19.34
N ARG A 202 -50.26 8.25 -18.69
CA ARG A 202 -51.44 7.71 -19.40
C ARG A 202 -52.35 8.92 -19.57
N SER A 203 -52.30 9.57 -20.72
CA SER A 203 -53.45 10.38 -21.14
C SER A 203 -54.58 9.40 -21.45
N PRO A 204 -55.78 9.59 -20.88
CA PRO A 204 -56.92 8.78 -21.20
C PRO A 204 -57.33 9.05 -22.65
N ALA A 205 -57.70 8.00 -23.36
CA ALA A 205 -58.38 8.09 -24.64
C ALA A 205 -59.67 8.90 -24.46
N MET A 206 -59.83 9.96 -25.25
CA MET A 206 -61.14 10.56 -25.47
C MET A 206 -61.76 9.88 -26.69
N SER A 207 -62.86 9.20 -26.41
CA SER A 207 -63.94 8.79 -27.31
C SER A 207 -64.55 9.98 -28.04
#